data_AF-A0A162T5X7-F1
#
_entry.id   AF-A0A162T5X7-F1
#
_cell.length_a   1.000
_cell.length_b   1.000
_cell.length_c   1.000
_cell.angle_alpha   90.00
_cell.angle_beta   90.00
_cell.angle_gamma   90.00
#
_symmetry.space_group_name_H-M   'P 1'
#
loop_
_entity.id
_entity.type
_entity.pdbx_description
1 polymer ?
#
loop_
_entity_poly.entity_id
_entity_poly.type
_entity_poly.pdbx_seq_one_letter_code
_entity_poly.pdbx_strand_id
1 'polypeptide(L)'
;MKEKKNIVISILLIILITAGSYLLESVVKKQGVNSAKIIKITENNKVAAFISAEVLKQLMEQYIEQGEKITDKGPSLQLVMNAAGYSNFKQIVVKGKVDNKSITLNKNDINDKLELYLENNGTVNLYEKGNNSNFIVKGITEISVEK
;
A
#
# COMPACT_ATOMS: atom_id res chain seq x y z
N MET A 1 38.70 -22.78 -24.72
CA MET A 1 38.65 -22.56 -23.25
C MET A 1 38.17 -21.17 -22.85
N LYS A 2 38.52 -20.09 -23.59
CA LYS A 2 38.01 -18.72 -23.36
C LYS A 2 36.49 -18.61 -23.47
N GLU A 3 35.86 -19.26 -24.45
CA GLU A 3 34.41 -19.17 -24.66
C GLU A 3 33.60 -19.76 -23.49
N LYS A 4 34.01 -20.93 -22.97
CA LYS A 4 33.39 -21.54 -21.79
C LYS A 4 33.52 -20.64 -20.55
N LYS A 5 34.64 -19.94 -20.39
CA LYS A 5 34.87 -19.00 -19.28
C LYS A 5 33.95 -17.78 -19.38
N ASN A 6 33.76 -17.25 -20.59
CA ASN A 6 32.85 -16.13 -20.82
C ASN A 6 31.39 -16.50 -20.53
N ILE A 7 30.94 -17.70 -20.92
CA ILE A 7 29.59 -18.21 -20.61
C ILE A 7 29.38 -18.32 -19.09
N VAL A 8 30.35 -18.87 -18.36
CA VAL A 8 30.27 -18.99 -16.90
C VAL A 8 30.18 -17.62 -16.22
N ILE A 9 30.98 -16.64 -16.67
CA ILE A 9 30.94 -15.27 -16.14
C ILE A 9 29.58 -14.61 -16.43
N SER A 10 29.03 -14.78 -17.63
CA SER A 10 27.71 -14.24 -17.98
C SER A 10 26.59 -14.84 -17.13
N ILE A 11 26.59 -16.15 -16.89
CA ILE A 11 25.62 -16.81 -16.00
C ILE A 11 25.77 -16.29 -14.57
N LEU A 12 27.01 -16.17 -14.08
CA LEU A 12 27.28 -15.64 -12.74
C LEU A 12 26.77 -14.21 -12.58
N LEU A 13 26.94 -13.36 -13.60
CA LEU A 13 26.43 -11.99 -13.60
C LEU A 13 24.90 -11.94 -13.54
N ILE A 14 24.20 -12.79 -14.30
CA ILE A 14 22.73 -12.86 -14.26
C ILE A 14 22.26 -13.22 -12.85
N ILE A 15 22.85 -14.26 -12.25
CA ILE A 15 22.52 -14.68 -10.88
C ILE A 15 22.77 -13.53 -9.90
N LEU A 16 23.89 -12.82 -10.04
CA LEU A 16 24.25 -11.71 -9.16
C LEU A 16 23.26 -10.54 -9.28
N ILE A 17 22.84 -10.21 -10.51
CA ILE A 17 21.86 -9.14 -10.77
C ILE A 17 20.52 -9.54 -10.16
N THR A 18 20.04 -10.76 -10.41
CA THR A 18 18.78 -11.25 -9.86
C THR A 18 18.79 -11.23 -8.32
N ALA A 19 19.83 -11.77 -7.69
CA ALA A 19 19.97 -11.76 -6.23
C ALA A 19 20.06 -10.33 -5.68
N GLY A 20 20.83 -9.47 -6.33
CA GLY A 20 20.94 -8.05 -5.97
C GLY A 20 19.60 -7.33 -6.04
N SER A 21 18.82 -7.55 -7.09
CA SER A 21 17.48 -6.98 -7.24
C SER A 21 16.55 -7.40 -6.10
N TYR A 22 16.51 -8.68 -5.73
CA TYR A 22 15.68 -9.16 -4.62
C TYR A 22 16.08 -8.56 -3.27
N LEU A 23 17.38 -8.42 -3.01
CA LEU A 23 17.88 -7.80 -1.80
C LEU A 23 17.53 -6.31 -1.73
N LEU A 24 17.73 -5.58 -2.84
CA LEU A 24 17.38 -4.16 -2.93
C LEU A 24 15.87 -3.94 -2.74
N GLU A 25 15.03 -4.74 -3.37
CA GLU A 25 13.57 -4.65 -3.22
C GLU A 25 13.14 -4.84 -1.75
N SER A 26 13.74 -5.80 -1.06
CA SER A 26 13.47 -6.06 0.36
C SER A 26 13.84 -4.87 1.24
N VAL A 27 14.98 -4.23 0.98
CA VAL A 27 15.41 -3.02 1.69
C VAL A 27 14.48 -1.85 1.42
N VAL A 28 14.12 -1.62 0.15
CA VAL A 28 13.20 -0.54 -0.26
C VAL A 28 11.83 -0.72 0.38
N LYS A 29 11.26 -1.93 0.39
CA LYS A 29 9.98 -2.22 1.05
C LYS A 29 10.04 -1.92 2.55
N LYS A 30 11.09 -2.37 3.23
CA LYS A 30 11.26 -2.14 4.68
C LYS A 30 11.41 -0.65 5.00
N GLN A 31 12.21 0.08 4.22
CA GLN A 31 12.38 1.53 4.41
C GLN A 31 11.10 2.31 4.07
N GLY A 32 10.38 1.91 3.03
CA GLY A 32 9.10 2.50 2.65
C GLY A 32 8.04 2.34 3.72
N VAL A 33 7.90 1.13 4.29
CA VAL A 33 6.99 0.89 5.43
C VAL A 33 7.43 1.70 6.65
N ASN A 34 8.73 1.73 6.95
CA ASN A 34 9.26 2.54 8.05
C ASN A 34 9.07 4.05 7.84
N SER A 35 8.93 4.53 6.61
CA SER A 35 8.72 5.96 6.32
C SER A 35 7.25 6.30 6.04
N ALA A 36 6.32 5.34 6.21
CA ALA A 36 4.90 5.48 5.85
C ALA A 36 4.63 5.82 4.38
N LYS A 37 5.60 5.52 3.50
CA LYS A 37 5.48 5.66 2.04
C LYS A 37 4.96 4.40 1.36
N ILE A 38 4.98 3.28 2.08
CA ILE A 38 4.41 2.00 1.68
C ILE A 38 3.50 1.52 2.80
N ILE A 39 2.27 1.19 2.44
CA ILE A 39 1.29 0.53 3.27
C ILE A 39 1.47 -0.98 3.09
N LYS A 40 1.68 -1.69 4.19
CA LYS A 40 1.72 -3.15 4.22
C LYS A 40 0.32 -3.69 4.49
N ILE A 41 -0.25 -4.45 3.55
CA ILE A 41 -1.49 -5.17 3.80
C ILE A 41 -1.15 -6.55 4.37
N THR A 42 -1.80 -6.91 5.47
CA THR A 42 -1.65 -8.23 6.09
C THR A 42 -2.99 -8.93 6.20
N GLU A 43 -2.98 -10.24 6.05
CA GLU A 43 -4.13 -11.12 6.25
C GLU A 43 -3.67 -12.29 7.11
N ASN A 44 -4.35 -12.56 8.23
CA ASN A 44 -3.97 -13.63 9.17
C ASN A 44 -2.47 -13.56 9.58
N ASN A 45 -1.99 -12.35 9.89
CA ASN A 45 -0.59 -12.04 10.23
C ASN A 45 0.45 -12.33 9.13
N LYS A 46 0.03 -12.59 7.90
CA LYS A 46 0.92 -12.76 6.74
C LYS A 46 0.83 -11.53 5.83
N VAL A 47 1.96 -11.12 5.26
CA VAL A 47 1.97 -10.01 4.30
C VAL A 47 1.32 -10.49 3.01
N ALA A 48 0.24 -9.82 2.62
CA ALA A 48 -0.47 -10.11 1.38
C ALA A 48 -0.05 -9.15 0.26
N ALA A 49 0.16 -7.87 0.57
CA ALA A 49 0.55 -6.87 -0.41
C ALA A 49 1.33 -5.70 0.20
N PHE A 50 2.01 -4.96 -0.68
CA PHE A 50 2.59 -3.65 -0.40
C PHE A 50 1.99 -2.64 -1.38
N ILE A 51 1.43 -1.56 -0.85
CA ILE A 51 0.79 -0.50 -1.64
C ILE A 51 1.52 0.82 -1.38
N SER A 52 1.96 1.50 -2.44
CA SER A 52 2.51 2.85 -2.34
C SER A 52 1.47 3.90 -2.73
N ALA A 53 1.75 5.17 -2.43
CA ALA A 53 0.93 6.29 -2.91
C ALA A 53 0.81 6.30 -4.45
N GLU A 54 1.85 5.87 -5.18
CA GLU A 54 1.83 5.79 -6.64
C GLU A 54 0.85 4.70 -7.13
N VAL A 55 0.80 3.55 -6.46
CA VAL A 55 -0.17 2.49 -6.78
C VAL A 55 -1.59 2.97 -6.53
N LEU A 56 -1.82 3.72 -5.44
CA LEU A 56 -3.12 4.33 -5.16
C LEU A 56 -3.50 5.36 -6.23
N LYS A 57 -2.54 6.18 -6.70
CA LYS A 57 -2.77 7.14 -7.78
C LYS A 57 -3.15 6.45 -9.09
N GLN A 58 -2.42 5.40 -9.48
CA GLN A 58 -2.75 4.59 -10.66
C GLN A 58 -4.14 3.96 -10.56
N LEU A 59 -4.50 3.47 -9.36
CA LEU A 59 -5.83 2.94 -9.10
C LEU A 59 -6.90 4.02 -9.30
N MET A 60 -6.69 5.25 -8.80
CA MET A 60 -7.62 6.35 -9.02
C MET A 60 -7.78 6.65 -10.51
N GLU A 61 -6.67 6.79 -11.24
CA GLU A 61 -6.68 7.08 -12.68
C GLU A 61 -7.50 6.02 -13.45
N GLN A 62 -7.26 4.74 -13.18
CA GLN A 62 -7.98 3.64 -13.81
C GLN A 62 -9.50 3.69 -13.56
N TYR A 63 -9.94 4.03 -12.35
CA TYR A 63 -11.37 4.09 -12.01
C TYR A 63 -12.03 5.38 -12.53
N ILE A 64 -11.29 6.49 -12.59
CA ILE A 64 -11.75 7.74 -13.24
C ILE A 64 -12.00 7.48 -14.73
N GLU A 65 -11.11 6.75 -15.41
CA GLU A 65 -11.29 6.34 -16.80
C GLU A 65 -12.55 5.47 -17.01
N GLN A 66 -12.96 4.71 -15.99
CA GLN A 66 -14.18 3.90 -15.98
C GLN A 66 -15.44 4.71 -15.62
N GLY A 67 -15.29 6.02 -15.36
CA GLY A 67 -16.39 6.93 -15.04
C GLY A 67 -16.74 7.02 -13.55
N GLU A 68 -15.91 6.47 -12.66
CA GLU A 68 -16.13 6.63 -11.21
C GLU A 68 -15.74 8.03 -10.72
N LYS A 69 -16.53 8.53 -9.76
CA LYS A 69 -16.29 9.82 -9.11
C LYS A 69 -15.35 9.64 -7.92
N ILE A 70 -14.06 9.79 -8.17
CA ILE A 70 -13.03 9.79 -7.13
C ILE A 70 -12.65 11.23 -6.78
N THR A 71 -12.34 11.52 -5.51
CA THR A 71 -11.88 12.85 -5.10
C THR A 71 -10.46 13.11 -5.56
N ASP A 72 -10.07 14.38 -5.60
CA ASP A 72 -8.68 14.79 -5.86
C ASP A 72 -7.71 14.38 -4.74
N LYS A 73 -8.23 13.93 -3.60
CA LYS A 73 -7.43 13.60 -2.40
C LYS A 73 -6.95 12.17 -2.38
N GLY A 74 -7.71 11.23 -2.96
CA GLY A 74 -7.38 9.82 -2.90
C GLY A 74 -8.57 8.89 -3.13
N PRO A 75 -8.32 7.58 -3.29
CA PRO A 75 -9.39 6.60 -3.38
C PRO A 75 -10.05 6.39 -2.00
N SER A 76 -11.32 5.96 -1.99
CA SER A 76 -11.95 5.52 -0.75
C SER A 76 -11.26 4.25 -0.23
N LEU A 77 -11.23 4.09 1.10
CA LEU A 77 -10.73 2.88 1.73
C LEU A 77 -11.50 1.66 1.22
N GLN A 78 -12.82 1.79 1.03
CA GLN A 78 -13.67 0.75 0.47
C GLN A 78 -13.21 0.33 -0.94
N LEU A 79 -12.93 1.29 -1.82
CA LEU A 79 -12.46 1.02 -3.18
C LEU A 79 -11.11 0.28 -3.17
N VAL A 80 -10.18 0.70 -2.30
CA VAL A 80 -8.89 0.01 -2.15
C VAL A 80 -9.06 -1.42 -1.63
N MET A 81 -9.92 -1.64 -0.63
CA MET A 81 -10.20 -2.98 -0.11
C MET A 81 -10.80 -3.89 -1.19
N ASN A 82 -11.74 -3.36 -1.98
CA ASN A 82 -12.36 -4.09 -3.09
C ASN A 82 -11.35 -4.43 -4.19
N ALA A 83 -10.53 -3.45 -4.62
CA ALA A 83 -9.49 -3.65 -5.63
C ALA A 83 -8.42 -4.64 -5.16
N ALA A 84 -8.15 -4.71 -3.86
CA ALA A 84 -7.24 -5.69 -3.26
C ALA A 84 -7.87 -7.08 -3.07
N GLY A 85 -9.13 -7.29 -3.50
CA GLY A 85 -9.82 -8.58 -3.41
C GLY A 85 -10.43 -8.88 -2.03
N TYR A 86 -10.50 -7.89 -1.15
CA TYR A 86 -11.07 -8.02 0.19
C TYR A 86 -12.51 -7.49 0.23
N SER A 87 -13.42 -8.16 -0.48
CA SER A 87 -14.86 -7.86 -0.43
C SER A 87 -15.58 -8.53 0.75
N ASN A 88 -14.98 -9.58 1.31
CA ASN A 88 -15.51 -10.33 2.44
C ASN A 88 -14.49 -10.41 3.58
N PHE A 89 -14.63 -9.49 4.54
CA PHE A 89 -13.87 -9.44 5.78
C PHE A 89 -14.82 -9.00 6.91
N LYS A 90 -14.47 -9.35 8.15
CA LYS A 90 -15.21 -8.93 9.34
C LYS A 90 -14.81 -7.53 9.78
N GLN A 91 -13.50 -7.30 9.90
CA GLN A 91 -12.93 -6.05 10.33
C GLN A 91 -11.54 -5.84 9.72
N ILE A 92 -11.06 -4.60 9.76
CA ILE A 92 -9.68 -4.24 9.47
C ILE A 92 -9.09 -3.42 10.61
N VAL A 93 -7.78 -3.49 10.76
CA VAL A 93 -7.02 -2.63 11.67
C VAL A 93 -6.10 -1.75 10.83
N VAL A 94 -6.28 -0.44 10.91
CA VAL A 94 -5.44 0.55 10.24
C VAL A 94 -4.47 1.12 11.27
N LYS A 95 -3.16 1.12 10.96
CA LYS A 95 -2.11 1.64 11.84
C LYS A 95 -1.36 2.79 11.20
N GLY A 96 -1.29 3.90 11.92
CA GLY A 96 -0.53 5.09 11.59
C GLY A 96 0.78 5.16 12.36
N LYS A 97 1.82 5.65 11.69
CA LYS A 97 3.12 5.86 12.31
C LYS A 97 3.33 7.28 12.80
N VAL A 98 2.78 8.28 12.10
CA VAL A 98 3.06 9.69 12.39
C VAL A 98 2.38 10.12 13.69
N ASP A 99 1.18 9.63 13.95
CA ASP A 99 0.41 9.91 15.17
C ASP A 99 0.38 8.74 16.16
N ASN A 100 1.05 7.63 15.83
CA ASN A 100 1.05 6.37 16.60
C ASN A 100 -0.37 5.87 16.93
N LYS A 101 -1.36 6.14 16.06
CA LYS A 101 -2.74 5.71 16.24
C LYS A 101 -3.01 4.39 15.53
N SER A 102 -3.91 3.61 16.11
CA SER A 102 -4.52 2.46 15.46
C SER A 102 -6.03 2.52 15.63
N ILE A 103 -6.75 2.23 14.56
CA ILE A 103 -8.20 2.13 14.57
C ILE A 103 -8.62 0.77 14.02
N THR A 104 -9.61 0.16 14.68
CA THR A 104 -10.30 -1.02 14.17
C THR A 104 -11.60 -0.55 13.53
N LEU A 105 -11.83 -0.94 12.27
CA LEU A 105 -13.03 -0.63 11.51
C LEU A 105 -13.73 -1.93 11.16
N ASN A 106 -15.00 -2.07 11.54
CA ASN A 106 -15.80 -3.18 11.06
C ASN A 106 -16.18 -2.95 9.60
N LYS A 107 -16.63 -4.01 8.92
CA LYS A 107 -17.14 -3.91 7.54
C LYS A 107 -18.20 -2.80 7.38
N ASN A 108 -19.08 -2.62 8.36
CA ASN A 108 -20.14 -1.61 8.33
C ASN A 108 -19.63 -0.18 8.55
N ASP A 109 -18.45 -0.01 9.15
CA ASP A 109 -17.85 1.29 9.39
C ASP A 109 -17.11 1.82 8.14
N ILE A 110 -16.77 0.91 7.20
CA ILE A 110 -16.09 1.25 5.96
C ILE A 110 -17.12 1.64 4.91
N ASN A 111 -17.06 2.91 4.53
CA ASN A 111 -17.95 3.52 3.56
C ASN A 111 -17.19 4.54 2.69
N ASP A 112 -17.88 5.10 1.70
CA ASP A 112 -17.30 6.05 0.74
C ASP A 112 -16.83 7.38 1.33
N LYS A 113 -17.09 7.65 2.61
CA LYS A 113 -16.56 8.85 3.29
C LYS A 113 -15.15 8.64 3.83
N LEU A 114 -14.71 7.40 4.02
CA LEU A 114 -13.34 7.12 4.45
C LEU A 114 -12.42 7.13 3.24
N GLU A 115 -11.61 8.17 3.12
CA GLU A 115 -10.69 8.40 2.00
C GLU A 115 -9.23 8.25 2.43
N LEU A 116 -8.41 7.68 1.54
CA LEU A 116 -6.98 7.58 1.70
C LEU A 116 -6.31 8.82 1.11
N TYR A 117 -6.13 9.85 1.93
CA TYR A 117 -5.52 11.11 1.52
C TYR A 117 -4.04 10.91 1.15
N LEU A 118 -3.70 11.19 -0.11
CA LEU A 118 -2.33 11.13 -0.65
C LEU A 118 -1.61 12.45 -0.39
N GLU A 119 -0.54 12.40 0.40
CA GLU A 119 0.32 13.56 0.66
C GLU A 119 1.39 13.72 -0.42
N ASN A 120 1.80 14.96 -0.69
CA ASN A 120 2.87 15.28 -1.64
C ASN A 120 4.23 14.64 -1.29
N ASN A 121 4.44 14.28 -0.02
CA ASN A 121 5.64 13.60 0.45
C ASN A 121 5.62 12.07 0.22
N GLY A 122 4.55 11.55 -0.39
CA GLY A 122 4.34 10.13 -0.68
C GLY A 122 3.77 9.31 0.48
N THR A 123 3.37 9.95 1.59
CA THR A 123 2.66 9.28 2.69
C THR A 123 1.16 9.26 2.46
N VAL A 124 0.46 8.37 3.16
CA VAL A 124 -0.99 8.22 3.05
C VAL A 124 -1.62 8.37 4.42
N ASN A 125 -2.68 9.17 4.51
CA ASN A 125 -3.45 9.37 5.73
C ASN A 125 -4.87 8.83 5.56
N LEU A 126 -5.51 8.42 6.66
CA LEU A 126 -6.94 8.10 6.66
C LEU A 126 -7.72 9.34 7.08
N TYR A 127 -8.69 9.72 6.26
CA TYR A 127 -9.49 10.92 6.42
C TYR A 127 -10.98 10.60 6.27
N GLU A 128 -11.85 11.32 6.97
CA GLU A 128 -13.31 11.24 6.79
C GLU A 128 -13.83 12.50 6.09
N LYS A 129 -14.46 12.29 4.93
CA LYS A 129 -15.03 13.34 4.10
C LYS A 129 -16.08 14.16 4.84
N GLY A 130 -15.91 15.48 4.81
CA GLY A 130 -16.82 16.44 5.45
C GLY A 130 -16.46 16.75 6.90
N ASN A 131 -15.47 16.06 7.49
CA ASN A 131 -14.91 16.39 8.79
C ASN A 131 -13.65 17.24 8.60
N ASN A 132 -13.82 18.56 8.50
CA ASN A 132 -12.80 19.52 8.05
C ASN A 132 -11.57 19.71 8.96
N SER A 133 -11.34 18.88 9.98
CA SER A 133 -10.29 19.20 10.95
C SER A 133 -9.44 18.06 11.49
N ASN A 134 -9.75 16.77 11.26
CA ASN A 134 -8.90 15.71 11.79
C ASN A 134 -8.77 14.50 10.86
N PHE A 135 -7.53 14.20 10.49
CA PHE A 135 -7.16 12.87 10.02
C PHE A 135 -7.46 11.86 11.14
N ILE A 136 -8.09 10.75 10.76
CA ILE A 136 -8.37 9.64 11.67
C ILE A 136 -7.06 8.95 12.05
N VAL A 137 -6.21 8.72 11.05
CA VAL A 137 -4.88 8.10 11.18
C VAL A 137 -3.89 8.78 10.26
N LYS A 138 -2.71 9.15 10.76
CA LYS A 138 -1.64 9.79 9.97
C LYS A 138 -0.49 8.84 9.66
N GLY A 139 -0.03 8.86 8.40
CA GLY A 139 1.08 8.05 7.91
C GLY A 139 0.80 6.57 8.08
N ILE A 140 -0.20 6.06 7.37
CA ILE A 140 -0.59 4.65 7.40
C ILE A 140 0.60 3.79 6.97
N THR A 141 0.90 2.77 7.77
CA THR A 141 1.97 1.80 7.51
C THR A 141 1.45 0.38 7.36
N GLU A 142 0.29 0.08 7.94
CA GLU A 142 -0.28 -1.26 7.92
C GLU A 142 -1.81 -1.20 7.89
N ILE A 143 -2.39 -2.08 7.06
CA ILE A 143 -3.81 -2.46 7.08
C ILE A 143 -3.85 -3.97 7.32
N SER A 144 -4.34 -4.40 8.47
CA SER A 144 -4.53 -5.80 8.79
C SER A 144 -5.98 -6.19 8.57
N VAL A 145 -6.20 -7.23 7.77
CA VAL A 145 -7.53 -7.75 7.42
C VAL A 145 -7.83 -9.00 8.23
N GLU A 146 -9.00 -9.01 8.87
CA GLU A 146 -9.53 -10.14 9.63
C GLU A 146 -10.82 -10.64 8.96
N LYS A 147 -10.86 -11.94 8.65
CA LYS A 147 -12.00 -12.60 8.01
C LYS A 147 -13.04 -13.08 9.02
#